data_AF-A0A945ABK3-F1
#
_entry.id   AF-A0A945ABK3-F1
#
_cell.length_a   1.000
_cell.length_b   1.000
_cell.length_c   1.000
_cell.angle_alpha   90.00
_cell.angle_beta   90.00
_cell.angle_gamma   90.00
#
_symmetry.space_group_name_H-M   'P 1'
#
loop_
_entity.id
_entity.type
_entity.pdbx_description
1 polymer ?
#
loop_
_entity_poly.entity_id
_entity_poly.type
_entity_poly.pdbx_seq_one_letter_code
_entity_poly.pdbx_strand_id
1 'polypeptide(L)'
;MSEIDPKAYQERLDRMSQILGDIVQHADQQALVRCPYKNKDNDCTAKFGCKFQRKPAPDRAFFQCSSDDKLDYRSAWDMEPQAYEEMQDKIRSQKKDRPQKGSGTITHQGEKQTLKSRQTIFDYADALKAEVPTSCFRSGICHECIVEVRKGMDALCPRTEAESFLKDDYRLACQAEVVDIDAHIEFAPLRRKPKILTLGREKETAFDPYVVRDGDRVFYEGEEVDRFRGHVYGLAIDVGTTTVVMDLVDLETGQSVAVRSFENPQRFGGSDIMYRISYDRDHPNELWKTLVNAINAEILSLGELLGFVRQEIYEIVVAGNATMRDLLFRLDVQGIGQKPYKSTIEDEYLAGERETTGIYQSSRRVGIRVNPKAKVYGVPIIASHVGGDVAADLAALDMGRQDEIVMVVDVGTNTEVVLGNKDRLMTASCPAGPAFEGGGIKFGMPGYDGAI
;
A
#
# COMPACT_ATOMS: atom_id res chain seq x y z
N MET A 1 -6.54 -50.43 -13.36
CA MET A 1 -7.01 -49.08 -13.71
C MET A 1 -6.95 -48.98 -15.22
N SER A 2 -8.08 -48.78 -15.89
CA SER A 2 -8.12 -48.65 -17.35
C SER A 2 -7.33 -47.39 -17.75
N GLU A 3 -6.36 -47.54 -18.66
CA GLU A 3 -5.62 -46.40 -19.24
C GLU A 3 -6.62 -45.39 -19.80
N ILE A 4 -6.59 -44.18 -19.23
CA ILE A 4 -7.41 -43.07 -19.72
C ILE A 4 -6.70 -42.52 -20.94
N ASP A 5 -7.32 -42.64 -22.12
CA ASP A 5 -6.82 -42.02 -23.35
C ASP A 5 -6.68 -40.50 -23.13
N PRO A 6 -5.45 -39.95 -23.14
CA PRO A 6 -5.18 -38.55 -22.85
C PRO A 6 -5.93 -37.59 -23.79
N LYS A 7 -6.15 -38.01 -25.04
CA LYS A 7 -6.81 -37.19 -26.04
C LYS A 7 -8.31 -37.12 -25.78
N ALA A 8 -8.94 -38.25 -25.48
CA ALA A 8 -10.35 -38.31 -25.10
C ALA A 8 -10.63 -37.61 -23.75
N TYR A 9 -9.64 -37.58 -22.84
CA TYR A 9 -9.73 -36.83 -21.58
C TYR A 9 -9.67 -35.32 -21.81
N GLN A 10 -8.74 -34.86 -22.65
CA GLN A 10 -8.62 -33.44 -23.00
C GLN A 10 -9.88 -32.93 -23.73
N GLU A 11 -10.43 -33.70 -24.68
CA GLU A 11 -11.67 -33.33 -25.37
C GLU A 11 -12.87 -33.19 -24.41
N ARG A 12 -12.92 -34.00 -23.34
CA ARG A 12 -13.96 -33.88 -22.29
C ARG A 12 -13.74 -32.65 -21.42
N LEU A 13 -12.50 -32.33 -21.07
CA LEU A 13 -12.15 -31.12 -20.31
C LEU A 13 -12.43 -29.85 -21.11
N ASP A 14 -12.12 -29.84 -22.40
CA ASP A 14 -12.39 -28.71 -23.29
C ASP A 14 -13.90 -28.51 -23.44
N ARG A 15 -14.66 -29.60 -23.61
CA ARG A 15 -16.12 -29.56 -23.65
C ARG A 15 -16.74 -29.08 -22.34
N MET A 16 -16.20 -29.51 -21.18
CA MET A 16 -16.65 -29.01 -19.88
C MET A 16 -16.31 -27.53 -19.69
N SER A 17 -15.12 -27.10 -20.11
CA SER A 17 -14.69 -25.71 -20.05
C SER A 17 -15.53 -24.82 -20.96
N GLN A 18 -15.92 -25.31 -22.13
CA GLN A 18 -16.83 -24.62 -23.04
C GLN A 18 -18.24 -24.52 -22.45
N ILE A 19 -18.79 -25.61 -21.89
CA ILE A 19 -20.10 -25.58 -21.23
C ILE A 19 -20.10 -24.61 -20.04
N LEU A 20 -19.05 -24.63 -19.20
CA LEU A 20 -18.92 -23.73 -18.06
C LEU A 20 -18.70 -22.28 -18.51
N GLY A 21 -17.90 -22.06 -19.56
CA GLY A 21 -17.69 -20.76 -20.18
C GLY A 21 -18.99 -20.17 -20.76
N ASP A 22 -19.78 -20.99 -21.45
CA ASP A 22 -21.08 -20.61 -22.00
C ASP A 22 -22.09 -20.30 -20.88
N ILE A 23 -22.06 -21.05 -19.77
CA ILE A 23 -22.88 -20.77 -18.58
C ILE A 23 -22.49 -19.42 -17.96
N VAL A 24 -21.19 -19.11 -17.85
CA VAL A 24 -20.70 -17.84 -17.29
C VAL A 24 -21.02 -16.68 -18.23
N GLN A 25 -20.80 -16.82 -19.55
CA GLN A 25 -21.19 -15.80 -20.52
C GLN A 25 -22.70 -15.58 -20.57
N HIS A 26 -23.51 -16.64 -20.45
CA HIS A 26 -24.96 -16.52 -20.39
C HIS A 26 -25.42 -15.88 -19.07
N ALA A 27 -24.75 -16.18 -17.95
CA ALA A 27 -25.01 -15.55 -16.66
C ALA A 27 -24.62 -14.05 -16.67
N ASP A 28 -23.50 -13.69 -17.29
CA ASP A 28 -23.07 -12.30 -17.48
C ASP A 28 -24.01 -11.54 -18.41
N GLN A 29 -24.43 -12.14 -19.53
CA GLN A 29 -25.42 -11.54 -20.43
C GLN A 29 -26.80 -11.42 -19.78
N GLN A 30 -27.24 -12.40 -19.00
CA GLN A 30 -28.49 -12.29 -18.24
C GLN A 30 -28.38 -11.27 -17.11
N ALA A 31 -27.25 -11.13 -16.43
CA ALA A 31 -27.05 -10.14 -15.37
C ALA A 31 -27.08 -8.69 -15.88
N LEU A 32 -26.89 -8.46 -17.18
CA LEU A 32 -27.06 -7.16 -17.84
C LEU A 32 -28.53 -6.74 -18.01
N VAL A 33 -29.48 -7.69 -18.02
CA VAL A 33 -30.91 -7.43 -18.28
C VAL A 33 -31.85 -7.95 -17.20
N ARG A 34 -31.44 -8.90 -16.36
CA ARG A 34 -32.25 -9.47 -15.29
C ARG A 34 -31.42 -9.60 -14.01
N CYS A 35 -31.90 -8.98 -12.93
CA CYS A 35 -31.26 -9.08 -11.62
C CYS A 35 -31.18 -10.56 -11.14
N PRO A 36 -30.01 -11.05 -10.70
CA PRO A 36 -29.81 -12.45 -10.27
C PRO A 36 -30.51 -12.78 -8.94
N TYR A 37 -30.94 -11.76 -8.20
CA TYR A 37 -31.73 -11.89 -6.97
C TYR A 37 -33.24 -11.71 -7.22
N LYS A 38 -33.70 -11.87 -8.46
CA LYS A 38 -35.12 -11.83 -8.84
C LYS A 38 -35.56 -13.27 -9.07
N ASN A 39 -36.45 -13.79 -8.21
CA ASN A 39 -36.96 -15.15 -8.37
C ASN A 39 -37.86 -15.29 -9.60
N LYS A 40 -38.37 -16.50 -9.84
CA LYS A 40 -39.24 -16.79 -11.00
C LYS A 40 -40.53 -15.96 -11.03
N ASP A 41 -41.01 -15.49 -9.87
CA ASP A 41 -42.26 -14.73 -9.69
C ASP A 41 -42.01 -13.21 -9.65
N ASN A 42 -40.79 -12.78 -10.01
CA ASN A 42 -40.30 -11.40 -10.01
C ASN A 42 -40.16 -10.75 -8.62
N ASP A 43 -40.22 -11.55 -7.56
CA ASP A 43 -39.92 -11.08 -6.20
C ASP A 43 -38.41 -11.05 -5.96
N CYS A 44 -37.96 -10.06 -5.21
CA CYS A 44 -36.57 -9.83 -4.83
C CYS A 44 -36.19 -10.71 -3.63
N THR A 45 -35.19 -11.57 -3.82
CA THR A 45 -34.62 -12.46 -2.81
C THR A 45 -33.34 -11.91 -2.16
N ALA A 46 -32.90 -10.71 -2.55
CA ALA A 46 -31.70 -10.07 -2.00
C ALA A 46 -31.89 -9.78 -0.50
N LYS A 47 -30.91 -10.20 0.32
CA LYS A 47 -30.85 -9.91 1.75
C LYS A 47 -30.08 -8.61 2.09
N PHE A 48 -29.73 -7.85 1.05
CA PHE A 48 -28.98 -6.59 1.12
C PHE A 48 -29.77 -5.48 0.42
N GLY A 49 -29.60 -4.23 0.85
CA GLY A 49 -30.18 -3.03 0.27
C GLY A 49 -29.84 -2.84 -1.21
N CYS A 50 -30.88 -2.55 -1.99
CA CYS A 50 -30.79 -2.33 -3.43
C CYS A 50 -31.72 -1.17 -3.82
N LYS A 51 -31.24 -0.27 -4.68
CA LYS A 51 -31.95 0.97 -5.09
C LYS A 51 -33.29 0.72 -5.78
N PHE A 52 -33.52 -0.49 -6.29
CA PHE A 52 -34.73 -0.90 -7.00
C PHE A 52 -35.63 -1.84 -6.18
N GLN A 53 -35.31 -2.09 -4.90
CA GLN A 53 -36.11 -2.91 -4.00
C GLN A 53 -37.29 -2.10 -3.43
N ARG A 54 -38.51 -2.66 -3.48
CA ARG A 54 -39.75 -2.06 -2.97
C ARG A 54 -40.36 -2.92 -1.88
N LYS A 55 -40.93 -2.27 -0.85
CA LYS A 55 -41.56 -2.96 0.28
C LYS A 55 -42.64 -3.94 -0.24
N PRO A 56 -42.74 -5.14 0.36
CA PRO A 56 -43.78 -6.10 0.00
C PRO A 56 -45.17 -5.48 0.16
N ALA A 57 -46.11 -5.90 -0.68
CA ALA A 57 -47.53 -5.70 -0.40
C ALA A 57 -47.92 -6.47 0.89
N PRO A 58 -48.98 -6.05 1.61
CA PRO A 58 -49.33 -6.60 2.93
C PRO A 58 -49.57 -8.12 2.96
N ASP A 59 -49.80 -8.73 1.80
CA ASP A 59 -50.11 -10.14 1.57
C ASP A 59 -48.92 -10.97 1.04
N ARG A 60 -47.72 -10.38 0.88
CA ARG A 60 -46.52 -11.05 0.36
C ARG A 60 -45.33 -11.00 1.31
N ALA A 61 -44.56 -12.09 1.34
CA ALA A 61 -43.39 -12.26 2.22
C ALA A 61 -42.08 -11.65 1.67
N PHE A 62 -41.99 -11.39 0.36
CA PHE A 62 -40.76 -10.94 -0.30
C PHE A 62 -40.90 -9.52 -0.88
N PHE A 63 -39.81 -8.76 -0.87
CA PHE A 63 -39.74 -7.44 -1.49
C PHE A 63 -39.92 -7.54 -3.01
N GLN A 64 -40.42 -6.51 -3.69
CA GLN A 64 -40.59 -6.50 -5.14
C GLN A 64 -39.47 -5.71 -5.83
N CYS A 65 -38.98 -6.18 -6.97
CA CYS A 65 -38.01 -5.43 -7.79
C CYS A 65 -38.75 -4.55 -8.80
N SER A 66 -38.59 -3.23 -8.74
CA SER A 66 -39.28 -2.28 -9.63
C SER A 66 -38.50 -1.88 -10.88
N SER A 67 -37.44 -2.62 -11.22
CA SER A 67 -36.62 -2.34 -12.40
C SER A 67 -37.25 -2.96 -13.66
N ASP A 68 -37.12 -2.27 -14.78
CA ASP A 68 -37.70 -2.58 -16.09
C ASP A 68 -36.85 -3.52 -16.94
N ASP A 69 -35.87 -4.20 -16.32
CA ASP A 69 -35.02 -5.23 -16.94
C ASP A 69 -34.18 -4.70 -18.14
N LYS A 70 -33.83 -3.40 -18.12
CA LYS A 70 -33.06 -2.70 -19.17
C LYS A 70 -31.83 -1.92 -18.69
N LEU A 71 -31.43 -2.07 -17.42
CA LEU A 71 -30.35 -1.30 -16.78
C LEU A 71 -29.21 -2.21 -16.30
N ASP A 72 -27.98 -1.71 -16.35
CA ASP A 72 -26.77 -2.38 -15.83
C ASP A 72 -26.80 -2.43 -14.29
N TYR A 73 -27.11 -3.63 -13.76
CA TYR A 73 -27.31 -3.86 -12.32
C TYR A 73 -26.03 -3.82 -11.48
N ARG A 74 -24.83 -3.73 -12.09
CA ARG A 74 -23.57 -3.65 -11.34
C ARG A 74 -23.47 -2.40 -10.46
N SER A 75 -24.18 -1.33 -10.85
CA SER A 75 -24.28 -0.08 -10.08
C SER A 75 -25.46 -0.04 -9.08
N ALA A 76 -26.28 -1.09 -9.07
CA ALA A 76 -27.52 -1.18 -8.30
C ALA A 76 -27.36 -1.82 -6.92
N TRP A 77 -26.30 -2.62 -6.73
CA TRP A 77 -26.02 -3.36 -5.51
C TRP A 77 -25.01 -2.59 -4.67
N ASP A 78 -25.46 -2.08 -3.52
CA ASP A 78 -24.57 -1.50 -2.53
C ASP A 78 -23.81 -2.67 -1.87
N MET A 79 -22.51 -2.80 -2.14
CA MET A 79 -21.62 -3.82 -1.56
C MET A 79 -21.37 -3.52 -0.08
N GLU A 80 -22.34 -3.91 0.74
CA GLU A 80 -22.53 -3.67 2.19
C GLU A 80 -23.45 -2.50 2.52
N PRO A 81 -24.77 -2.67 2.35
CA PRO A 81 -25.73 -1.68 2.75
C PRO A 81 -25.84 -1.57 4.26
N GLN A 82 -25.47 -2.56 5.07
CA GLN A 82 -25.47 -2.37 6.54
C GLN A 82 -24.28 -1.52 7.00
N ALA A 83 -23.07 -1.75 6.51
CA ALA A 83 -21.93 -0.89 6.82
C ALA A 83 -22.08 0.50 6.17
N TYR A 84 -22.61 0.57 4.95
CA TYR A 84 -22.90 1.82 4.26
C TYR A 84 -24.15 2.52 4.76
N GLU A 85 -25.21 1.84 5.24
CA GLU A 85 -26.37 2.46 5.92
C GLU A 85 -26.04 2.78 7.36
N GLU A 86 -25.18 2.06 8.07
CA GLU A 86 -24.68 2.48 9.39
C GLU A 86 -23.73 3.66 9.24
N MET A 87 -22.90 3.69 8.19
CA MET A 87 -22.08 4.84 7.82
C MET A 87 -22.95 6.00 7.29
N GLN A 88 -23.96 5.75 6.47
CA GLN A 88 -24.90 6.75 5.95
C GLN A 88 -25.90 7.19 6.99
N ASP A 89 -26.27 6.38 7.98
CA ASP A 89 -27.10 6.76 9.12
C ASP A 89 -26.25 7.46 10.16
N LYS A 90 -24.96 7.11 10.32
CA LYS A 90 -23.98 7.99 11.00
C LYS A 90 -23.87 9.33 10.25
N ILE A 91 -23.71 9.34 8.94
CA ILE A 91 -23.60 10.57 8.12
C ILE A 91 -24.94 11.34 8.03
N ARG A 92 -26.10 10.67 8.02
CA ARG A 92 -27.45 11.25 7.93
C ARG A 92 -27.96 11.69 9.30
N SER A 93 -27.60 10.99 10.39
CA SER A 93 -27.77 11.48 11.76
C SER A 93 -26.82 12.63 12.08
N GLN A 94 -25.62 12.66 11.49
CA GLN A 94 -24.71 13.81 11.48
C GLN A 94 -25.20 14.97 10.59
N LYS A 95 -25.99 14.71 9.54
CA LYS A 95 -26.59 15.76 8.66
C LYS A 95 -27.94 16.31 9.15
N LYS A 96 -28.58 15.68 10.14
CA LYS A 96 -29.88 16.15 10.68
C LYS A 96 -29.76 17.24 11.74
N ASP A 97 -28.57 17.47 12.28
CA ASP A 97 -28.25 18.63 13.11
C ASP A 97 -26.93 19.25 12.63
N ARG A 98 -26.92 20.56 12.39
CA ARG A 98 -25.68 21.26 12.07
C ARG A 98 -24.72 21.11 13.25
N PRO A 99 -23.43 20.75 13.04
CA PRO A 99 -22.46 20.69 14.12
C PRO A 99 -22.43 22.05 14.81
N GLN A 100 -22.71 22.04 16.10
CA GLN A 100 -22.68 23.25 16.90
C GLN A 100 -21.20 23.63 17.11
N LYS A 101 -20.86 24.85 16.71
CA LYS A 101 -19.55 25.43 17.01
C LYS A 101 -19.55 25.83 18.46
N GLY A 102 -18.65 25.26 19.25
CA GLY A 102 -18.40 25.70 20.61
C GLY A 102 -17.36 26.82 20.65
N SER A 103 -17.08 27.30 21.87
CA SER A 103 -16.02 28.27 22.15
C SER A 103 -14.65 27.61 22.39
N GLY A 104 -14.63 26.28 22.49
CA GLY A 104 -13.46 25.47 22.77
C GLY A 104 -12.52 25.31 21.58
N THR A 105 -11.30 24.88 21.87
CA THR A 105 -10.23 24.72 20.87
C THR A 105 -9.53 23.39 20.99
N ILE A 106 -9.14 22.82 19.85
CA ILE A 106 -8.22 21.68 19.78
C ILE A 106 -6.91 22.13 19.15
N THR A 107 -5.80 21.77 19.79
CA THR A 107 -4.46 22.26 19.43
C THR A 107 -3.51 21.10 19.13
N HIS A 108 -2.73 21.23 18.06
CA HIS A 108 -1.59 20.37 17.72
C HIS A 108 -0.41 21.23 17.26
N GLN A 109 0.77 21.06 17.88
CA GLN A 109 2.01 21.80 17.53
C GLN A 109 1.84 23.33 17.40
N GLY A 110 0.94 23.93 18.19
CA GLY A 110 0.65 25.36 18.17
C GLY A 110 -0.41 25.81 17.16
N GLU A 111 -0.80 24.96 16.21
CA GLU A 111 -1.95 25.18 15.34
C GLU A 111 -3.25 24.84 16.05
N LYS A 112 -4.30 25.64 15.82
CA LYS A 112 -5.57 25.54 16.54
C LYS A 112 -6.77 25.44 15.60
N GLN A 113 -7.71 24.58 15.95
CA GLN A 113 -9.03 24.46 15.34
C GLN A 113 -10.12 24.69 16.38
N THR A 114 -11.25 25.23 15.95
CA THR A 114 -12.42 25.40 16.81
C THR A 114 -13.18 24.09 16.93
N LEU A 115 -13.54 23.72 18.16
CA LEU A 115 -14.32 22.51 18.40
C LEU A 115 -15.73 22.61 17.83
N LYS A 116 -16.15 21.49 17.26
CA LYS A 116 -17.46 21.19 16.72
C LYS A 116 -17.93 19.88 17.32
N SER A 117 -19.23 19.81 17.63
CA SER A 117 -19.81 18.57 18.13
C SER A 117 -19.70 17.44 17.10
N ARG A 118 -19.54 16.20 17.58
CA ARG A 118 -19.50 14.97 16.79
C ARG A 118 -18.34 14.82 15.80
N GLN A 119 -17.22 15.48 16.07
CA GLN A 119 -15.97 15.24 15.36
C GLN A 119 -15.01 14.46 16.25
N THR A 120 -14.26 13.54 15.65
CA THR A 120 -13.22 12.76 16.32
C THR A 120 -11.91 13.52 16.34
N ILE A 121 -10.99 13.16 17.25
CA ILE A 121 -9.61 13.67 17.21
C ILE A 121 -8.98 13.42 15.83
N PHE A 122 -9.32 12.30 15.17
CA PHE A 122 -8.84 12.02 13.82
C PHE A 122 -9.27 13.10 12.81
N ASP A 123 -10.52 13.54 12.84
CA ASP A 123 -11.03 14.56 11.91
C ASP A 123 -10.32 15.92 12.11
N TYR A 124 -9.98 16.23 13.37
CA TYR A 124 -9.17 17.40 13.67
C TYR A 124 -7.71 17.22 13.30
N ALA A 125 -7.16 16.00 13.41
CA ALA A 125 -5.83 15.69 12.93
C ALA A 125 -5.71 15.92 11.42
N ASP A 126 -6.68 15.48 10.61
CA ASP A 126 -6.72 15.80 9.18
C ASP A 126 -6.75 17.32 8.93
N ALA A 127 -7.59 18.04 9.67
CA ALA A 127 -7.75 19.49 9.51
C ALA A 127 -6.49 20.28 9.93
N LEU A 128 -5.78 19.80 10.95
CA LEU A 128 -4.52 20.36 11.47
C LEU A 128 -3.29 19.76 10.77
N LYS A 129 -3.48 18.93 9.74
CA LYS A 129 -2.41 18.22 9.02
C LYS A 129 -1.48 17.43 9.95
N ALA A 130 -2.02 16.93 11.06
CA ALA A 130 -1.33 16.03 11.97
C ALA A 130 -1.42 14.60 11.42
N GLU A 131 -0.27 14.00 11.10
CA GLU A 131 -0.22 12.65 10.56
C GLU A 131 -0.58 11.61 11.63
N VAL A 132 -1.74 10.98 11.49
CA VAL A 132 -2.20 9.87 12.35
C VAL A 132 -2.31 8.59 11.51
N PRO A 133 -1.67 7.48 11.91
CA PRO A 133 -1.77 6.22 11.17
C PRO A 133 -3.16 5.56 11.30
N THR A 134 -3.59 4.81 10.29
CA THR A 134 -4.88 4.10 10.16
C THR A 134 -4.92 3.22 8.90
N SER A 135 -4.95 1.91 9.07
CA SER A 135 -5.17 0.92 7.99
C SER A 135 -6.59 0.40 7.89
N CYS A 136 -7.51 0.81 8.79
CA CYS A 136 -8.87 0.26 8.88
C CYS A 136 -10.01 1.25 8.57
N PHE A 137 -9.74 2.32 7.83
CA PHE A 137 -10.73 3.37 7.54
C PHE A 137 -11.44 3.90 8.80
N ARG A 138 -10.68 4.12 9.90
CA ARG A 138 -11.20 4.67 11.17
C ARG A 138 -12.24 3.79 11.90
N SER A 139 -12.38 2.51 11.55
CA SER A 139 -13.28 1.58 12.25
C SER A 139 -12.80 1.19 13.66
N GLY A 140 -11.54 1.49 14.00
CA GLY A 140 -10.95 1.19 15.30
C GLY A 140 -10.32 -0.20 15.41
N ILE A 141 -10.46 -1.06 14.41
CA ILE A 141 -9.96 -2.46 14.46
C ILE A 141 -8.45 -2.61 14.22
N CYS A 142 -7.79 -1.64 13.55
CA CYS A 142 -6.34 -1.71 13.31
C CYS A 142 -5.48 -1.37 14.53
N HIS A 143 -6.04 -0.68 15.53
CA HIS A 143 -5.32 -0.21 16.71
C HIS A 143 -4.09 0.70 16.44
N GLU A 144 -4.00 1.31 15.25
CA GLU A 144 -2.85 2.16 14.87
C GLU A 144 -3.03 3.64 15.24
N CYS A 145 -4.27 4.15 15.20
CA CYS A 145 -4.63 5.57 15.25
C CYS A 145 -4.40 6.25 16.63
N ILE A 146 -3.36 5.86 17.35
CA ILE A 146 -3.14 6.21 18.76
C ILE A 146 -2.62 7.64 18.88
N VAL A 147 -3.28 8.39 19.75
CA VAL A 147 -2.92 9.77 20.14
C VAL A 147 -2.74 9.84 21.65
N GLU A 148 -1.78 10.65 22.07
CA GLU A 148 -1.64 11.12 23.45
C GLU A 148 -2.51 12.39 23.61
N VAL A 149 -3.44 12.35 24.56
CA VAL A 149 -4.30 13.49 24.93
C VAL A 149 -3.69 14.17 26.15
N ARG A 150 -2.93 15.25 25.91
CA ARG A 150 -2.19 15.98 26.95
C ARG A 150 -3.10 16.84 27.83
N LYS A 151 -4.19 17.35 27.26
CA LYS A 151 -5.21 18.15 27.97
C LYS A 151 -6.59 17.88 27.39
N GLY A 152 -7.61 18.00 28.24
CA GLY A 152 -9.01 17.88 27.83
C GLY A 152 -9.48 16.45 27.60
N MET A 153 -8.89 15.46 28.30
CA MET A 153 -9.34 14.05 28.22
C MET A 153 -10.82 13.91 28.60
N ASP A 154 -11.27 14.64 29.62
CA ASP A 154 -12.65 14.62 30.11
C ASP A 154 -13.66 15.20 29.10
N ALA A 155 -13.18 15.90 28.07
CA ALA A 155 -13.99 16.47 26.99
C ALA A 155 -14.31 15.45 25.87
N LEU A 156 -13.81 14.21 25.99
CA LEU A 156 -13.96 13.14 25.01
C LEU A 156 -14.99 12.10 25.47
N CYS A 157 -15.57 11.37 24.53
CA CYS A 157 -16.47 10.27 24.83
C CYS A 157 -15.79 9.18 25.69
N PRO A 158 -16.57 8.37 26.43
CA PRO A 158 -16.05 7.20 27.14
C PRO A 158 -15.35 6.23 26.17
N ARG A 159 -14.41 5.45 26.71
CA ARG A 159 -13.65 4.48 25.91
C ARG A 159 -14.54 3.39 25.33
N THR A 160 -14.32 3.06 24.06
CA THR A 160 -14.99 1.93 23.41
C THR A 160 -14.25 0.62 23.71
N GLU A 161 -14.86 -0.54 23.38
CA GLU A 161 -14.20 -1.85 23.54
C GLU A 161 -12.89 -1.93 22.73
N ALA A 162 -12.84 -1.29 21.57
CA ALA A 162 -11.64 -1.16 20.75
C ALA A 162 -10.50 -0.41 21.46
N GLU A 163 -10.79 0.39 22.49
CA GLU A 163 -9.79 1.12 23.28
C GLU A 163 -9.39 0.39 24.58
N SER A 164 -9.88 -0.84 24.80
CA SER A 164 -9.68 -1.60 26.05
C SER A 164 -8.21 -1.89 26.38
N PHE A 165 -7.34 -1.92 25.37
CA PHE A 165 -5.90 -2.15 25.54
C PHE A 165 -5.12 -0.87 25.91
N LEU A 166 -5.71 0.31 25.72
CA LEU A 166 -5.09 1.60 26.05
C LEU A 166 -5.29 1.92 27.53
N LYS A 167 -4.36 2.69 28.11
CA LYS A 167 -4.38 3.18 29.49
C LYS A 167 -4.03 4.67 29.52
N ASP A 168 -4.22 5.30 30.68
CA ASP A 168 -3.74 6.67 30.97
C ASP A 168 -4.23 7.71 29.95
N ASP A 169 -3.31 8.46 29.36
CA ASP A 169 -3.63 9.61 28.50
C ASP A 169 -3.80 9.24 27.01
N TYR A 170 -3.83 7.94 26.68
CA TYR A 170 -3.89 7.47 25.30
C TYR A 170 -5.31 7.14 24.83
N ARG A 171 -5.61 7.52 23.59
CA ARG A 171 -6.88 7.24 22.91
C ARG A 171 -6.65 6.80 21.47
N LEU A 172 -7.60 6.06 20.90
CA LEU A 172 -7.69 5.89 19.45
C LEU A 172 -8.32 7.16 18.88
N ALA A 173 -7.58 7.93 18.09
CA ALA A 173 -8.02 9.18 17.47
C ALA A 173 -9.34 9.01 16.70
N CYS A 174 -9.50 7.84 16.08
CA CYS A 174 -10.66 7.45 15.30
C CYS A 174 -11.89 7.06 16.15
N GLN A 175 -11.73 6.86 17.45
CA GLN A 175 -12.81 6.54 18.41
C GLN A 175 -13.08 7.70 19.39
N ALA A 176 -12.10 8.58 19.59
CA ALA A 176 -12.17 9.71 20.51
C ALA A 176 -13.01 10.86 19.93
N GLU A 177 -14.33 10.79 20.11
CA GLU A 177 -15.27 11.84 19.75
C GLU A 177 -15.29 12.97 20.80
N VAL A 178 -15.30 14.22 20.35
CA VAL A 178 -15.43 15.39 21.23
C VAL A 178 -16.88 15.56 21.68
N VAL A 179 -17.10 15.50 22.99
CA VAL A 179 -18.42 15.68 23.63
C VAL A 179 -18.59 17.05 24.27
N ASP A 180 -17.51 17.65 24.81
CA ASP A 180 -17.51 19.02 25.34
C ASP A 180 -16.85 19.96 24.33
N ILE A 181 -17.68 20.79 23.69
CA ILE A 181 -17.26 21.72 22.63
C ILE A 181 -16.72 23.05 23.16
N ASP A 182 -16.79 23.31 24.47
CA ASP A 182 -16.23 24.50 25.12
C ASP A 182 -14.87 24.24 25.78
N ALA A 183 -14.43 22.98 25.79
CA ALA A 183 -13.16 22.56 26.34
C ALA A 183 -11.94 22.96 25.51
N HIS A 184 -10.77 22.86 26.12
CA HIS A 184 -9.48 23.00 25.44
C HIS A 184 -8.79 21.64 25.39
N ILE A 185 -8.66 21.09 24.19
CA ILE A 185 -8.06 19.77 23.94
C ILE A 185 -6.67 19.97 23.32
N GLU A 186 -5.67 19.29 23.86
CA GLU A 186 -4.31 19.27 23.32
C GLU A 186 -3.93 17.82 23.06
N PHE A 187 -3.57 17.49 21.82
CA PHE A 187 -3.20 16.13 21.45
C PHE A 187 -1.91 16.07 20.62
N ALA A 188 -1.24 14.93 20.70
CA ALA A 188 -0.12 14.59 19.86
C ALA A 188 -0.34 13.19 19.26
N PRO A 189 -0.29 13.01 17.93
CA PRO A 189 -0.12 11.70 17.34
C PRO A 189 1.10 11.03 17.95
N LEU A 190 0.96 9.75 18.30
CA LEU A 190 2.10 8.95 18.69
C LEU A 190 2.96 8.74 17.43
N ARG A 191 3.98 9.60 17.23
CA ARG A 191 4.96 9.44 16.15
C ARG A 191 5.79 8.20 16.42
N ARG A 192 5.33 7.07 15.90
CA ARG A 192 6.03 5.80 15.98
C ARG A 192 7.10 5.79 14.90
N LYS A 193 8.37 5.96 15.30
CA LYS A 193 9.48 5.69 14.39
C LYS A 193 9.63 4.17 14.28
N PRO A 194 9.56 3.58 13.08
CA PRO A 194 9.91 2.18 12.90
C PRO A 194 11.30 1.93 13.45
N LYS A 195 11.47 0.90 14.29
CA LYS A 195 12.79 0.36 14.60
C LYS A 195 13.20 -0.53 13.45
N ILE A 196 14.03 0.01 12.58
CA ILE A 196 14.72 -0.78 11.57
C ILE A 196 15.99 -1.32 12.22
N LEU A 197 16.20 -2.62 12.07
CA LEU A 197 17.45 -3.26 12.42
C LEU A 197 18.52 -2.74 11.46
N THR A 198 19.44 -1.92 11.97
CA THR A 198 20.56 -1.32 11.22
C THR A 198 21.85 -2.13 11.35
N LEU A 199 21.77 -3.32 11.95
CA LEU A 199 22.90 -4.23 12.10
C LEU A 199 22.87 -5.25 10.96
N GLY A 200 23.63 -4.97 9.90
CA GLY A 200 23.92 -5.90 8.82
C GLY A 200 25.35 -6.43 8.89
N ARG A 201 25.60 -7.54 8.22
CA ARG A 201 26.97 -7.94 7.85
C ARG A 201 27.24 -7.34 6.49
N GLU A 202 28.09 -6.32 6.44
CA GLU A 202 28.62 -5.83 5.18
C GLU A 202 29.61 -6.85 4.63
N LYS A 203 29.41 -7.26 3.38
CA LYS A 203 30.39 -8.03 2.62
C LYS A 203 31.28 -7.02 1.89
N GLU A 204 32.59 -7.15 1.99
CA GLU A 204 33.50 -6.34 1.18
C GLU A 204 33.27 -6.64 -0.31
N THR A 205 32.78 -5.64 -1.03
CA THR A 205 32.67 -5.65 -2.49
C THR A 205 33.68 -4.66 -3.07
N ALA A 206 34.11 -4.91 -4.31
CA ALA A 206 34.94 -3.93 -5.02
C ALA A 206 34.12 -2.64 -5.19
N PHE A 207 34.68 -1.53 -4.74
CA PHE A 207 34.04 -0.23 -4.83
C PHE A 207 34.17 0.32 -6.25
N ASP A 208 33.06 0.31 -6.99
CA ASP A 208 32.99 0.72 -8.41
C ASP A 208 31.64 1.42 -8.69
N PRO A 209 31.47 2.68 -8.25
CA PRO A 209 30.23 3.42 -8.44
C PRO A 209 30.07 3.89 -9.89
N TYR A 210 28.84 3.90 -10.41
CA TYR A 210 28.52 4.47 -11.74
C TYR A 210 28.79 5.98 -11.82
N VAL A 211 28.72 6.65 -10.67
CA VAL A 211 28.97 8.09 -10.54
C VAL A 211 30.35 8.32 -9.94
N VAL A 212 31.19 9.05 -10.67
CA VAL A 212 32.56 9.37 -10.25
C VAL A 212 32.81 10.86 -10.35
N ARG A 213 33.60 11.40 -9.41
CA ARG A 213 34.06 12.78 -9.44
C ARG A 213 35.49 12.85 -9.96
N ASP A 214 35.76 13.78 -10.86
CA ASP A 214 37.10 14.17 -11.26
C ASP A 214 37.23 15.69 -11.14
N GLY A 215 38.03 16.15 -10.18
CA GLY A 215 38.18 17.56 -9.85
C GLY A 215 36.84 18.21 -9.45
N ASP A 216 36.42 19.20 -10.23
CA ASP A 216 35.17 19.98 -10.05
C ASP A 216 33.99 19.44 -10.87
N ARG A 217 34.14 18.28 -11.52
CA ARG A 217 33.14 17.68 -12.40
C ARG A 217 32.69 16.32 -11.88
N VAL A 218 31.40 16.02 -12.09
CA VAL A 218 30.78 14.75 -11.75
C VAL A 218 30.36 14.06 -13.04
N PHE A 219 30.70 12.78 -13.18
CA PHE A 219 30.44 11.95 -14.35
C PHE A 219 29.54 10.78 -13.99
N TYR A 220 28.62 10.41 -14.89
CA TYR A 220 27.84 9.17 -14.83
C TYR A 220 28.25 8.33 -16.04
N GLU A 221 28.84 7.15 -15.84
CA GLU A 221 29.35 6.29 -16.94
C GLU A 221 30.26 7.04 -17.93
N GLY A 222 31.07 7.98 -17.45
CA GLY A 222 31.99 8.78 -18.28
C GLY A 222 31.37 10.02 -18.95
N GLU A 223 30.06 10.27 -18.82
CA GLU A 223 29.42 11.50 -19.30
C GLU A 223 29.32 12.55 -18.19
N GLU A 224 29.74 13.79 -18.46
CA GLU A 224 29.65 14.89 -17.48
C GLU A 224 28.18 15.24 -17.17
N VAL A 225 27.79 15.02 -15.91
CA VAL A 225 26.41 15.25 -15.46
C VAL A 225 26.25 16.59 -14.72
N ASP A 226 27.22 17.00 -13.92
CA ASP A 226 27.12 18.24 -13.13
C ASP A 226 28.51 18.78 -12.74
N ARG A 227 28.53 20.00 -12.21
CA ARG A 227 29.66 20.49 -11.42
C ARG A 227 29.50 20.06 -9.97
N PHE A 228 30.60 19.72 -9.32
CA PHE A 228 30.61 19.30 -7.92
C PHE A 228 30.09 20.42 -7.00
N ARG A 229 29.20 20.07 -6.07
CA ARG A 229 28.50 21.00 -5.18
C ARG A 229 28.80 20.82 -3.69
N GLY A 230 29.60 19.81 -3.33
CA GLY A 230 29.92 19.50 -1.94
C GLY A 230 29.92 18.00 -1.69
N HIS A 231 28.91 17.29 -2.20
CA HIS A 231 28.78 15.85 -2.03
C HIS A 231 28.41 15.14 -3.35
N VAL A 232 28.70 13.85 -3.41
CA VAL A 232 28.24 12.95 -4.47
C VAL A 232 27.43 11.85 -3.81
N TYR A 233 26.12 12.03 -3.74
CA TYR A 233 25.22 11.08 -3.07
C TYR A 233 24.45 10.19 -4.03
N GLY A 234 24.11 9.01 -3.54
CA GLY A 234 23.17 8.06 -4.10
C GLY A 234 22.06 7.78 -3.09
N LEU A 235 20.98 7.17 -3.58
CA LEU A 235 19.84 6.81 -2.74
C LEU A 235 19.39 5.38 -3.04
N ALA A 236 19.46 4.50 -2.04
CA ALA A 236 18.83 3.19 -2.12
C ALA A 236 17.44 3.29 -1.49
N ILE A 237 16.41 2.81 -2.19
CA ILE A 237 15.02 2.84 -1.73
C ILE A 237 14.45 1.43 -1.78
N ASP A 238 14.02 0.91 -0.63
CA ASP A 238 13.20 -0.29 -0.55
C ASP A 238 11.73 0.13 -0.41
N VAL A 239 10.93 -0.20 -1.42
CA VAL A 239 9.50 0.12 -1.48
C VAL A 239 8.70 -1.11 -1.07
N GLY A 240 8.59 -1.33 0.23
CA GLY A 240 7.73 -2.35 0.81
C GLY A 240 6.25 -1.96 0.75
N THR A 241 5.37 -2.96 0.89
CA THR A 241 3.91 -2.72 0.92
C THR A 241 3.52 -1.88 2.14
N THR A 242 4.10 -2.15 3.30
CA THR A 242 3.77 -1.47 4.57
C THR A 242 4.75 -0.34 4.90
N THR A 243 6.04 -0.52 4.62
CA THR A 243 7.11 0.41 5.00
C THR A 243 7.94 0.74 3.77
N VAL A 244 8.34 2.01 3.63
CA VAL A 244 9.35 2.44 2.68
C VAL A 244 10.61 2.82 3.45
N VAL A 245 11.76 2.29 3.03
CA VAL A 245 13.06 2.58 3.62
C VAL A 245 13.94 3.27 2.59
N MET A 246 14.68 4.28 3.02
CA MET A 246 15.57 5.09 2.20
C MET A 246 16.93 5.17 2.87
N ASP A 247 17.98 4.78 2.16
CA ASP A 247 19.37 4.90 2.61
C ASP A 247 20.13 5.88 1.71
N LEU A 248 20.58 6.98 2.30
CA LEU A 248 21.44 7.95 1.63
C LEU A 248 22.88 7.45 1.68
N VAL A 249 23.48 7.22 0.53
CA VAL A 249 24.83 6.63 0.40
C VAL A 249 25.78 7.66 -0.18
N ASP A 250 26.97 7.76 0.39
CA ASP A 250 28.08 8.52 -0.18
C ASP A 250 28.74 7.71 -1.31
N LEU A 251 28.67 8.21 -2.55
CA LEU A 251 29.19 7.52 -3.74
C LEU A 251 30.70 7.70 -3.93
N GLU A 252 31.40 8.48 -3.10
CA GLU A 252 32.86 8.52 -3.07
C GLU A 252 33.45 7.47 -2.11
N THR A 253 32.68 7.04 -1.10
CA THR A 253 33.14 6.13 -0.04
C THR A 253 32.38 4.80 0.05
N GLY A 254 31.16 4.75 -0.49
CA GLY A 254 30.23 3.63 -0.38
C GLY A 254 29.51 3.52 0.96
N GLN A 255 29.71 4.48 1.87
CA GLN A 255 29.17 4.42 3.22
C GLN A 255 27.72 4.93 3.29
N SER A 256 26.89 4.25 4.08
CA SER A 256 25.57 4.77 4.49
C SER A 256 25.76 6.01 5.36
N VAL A 257 25.17 7.13 4.93
CA VAL A 257 25.20 8.42 5.61
C VAL A 257 23.99 8.56 6.53
N ALA A 258 22.80 8.17 6.05
CA ALA A 258 21.58 8.24 6.83
C ALA A 258 20.48 7.33 6.28
N VAL A 259 19.90 6.54 7.18
CA VAL A 259 18.71 5.73 6.91
C VAL A 259 17.45 6.46 7.39
N ARG A 260 16.41 6.48 6.56
CA ARG A 260 15.06 6.96 6.87
C ARG A 260 14.03 5.89 6.54
N SER A 261 12.92 5.93 7.25
CA SER A 261 11.81 5.05 6.99
C SER A 261 10.50 5.67 7.39
N PHE A 262 9.48 5.37 6.61
CA PHE A 262 8.13 5.85 6.82
C PHE A 262 7.14 4.80 6.37
N GLU A 263 5.93 4.90 6.89
CA GLU A 263 4.83 4.03 6.46
C GLU A 263 4.49 4.32 4.99
N ASN A 264 4.29 3.27 4.20
CA ASN A 264 3.94 3.43 2.79
C ASN A 264 2.59 4.15 2.68
N PRO A 265 2.57 5.38 2.12
CA PRO A 265 1.37 6.21 2.14
C PRO A 265 0.31 5.69 1.17
N GLN A 266 0.60 4.68 0.34
CA GLN A 266 -0.35 4.02 -0.55
C GLN A 266 -1.39 3.15 0.17
N ARG A 267 -1.30 2.98 1.50
CA ARG A 267 -2.24 2.13 2.25
C ARG A 267 -3.72 2.50 2.06
N PHE A 268 -4.04 3.76 1.73
CA PHE A 268 -5.42 4.17 1.47
C PHE A 268 -6.03 3.46 0.25
N GLY A 269 -5.19 3.01 -0.70
CA GLY A 269 -5.60 2.20 -1.82
C GLY A 269 -5.67 0.70 -1.52
N GLY A 270 -5.35 0.28 -0.29
CA GLY A 270 -5.39 -1.12 0.10
C GLY A 270 -4.31 -1.51 1.10
N SER A 271 -4.67 -2.42 2.01
CA SER A 271 -3.75 -3.05 2.97
C SER A 271 -2.85 -4.11 2.32
N ASP A 272 -3.19 -4.61 1.13
CA ASP A 272 -2.37 -5.54 0.37
C ASP A 272 -2.23 -5.13 -1.11
N ILE A 273 -1.39 -5.88 -1.82
CA ILE A 273 -1.07 -5.67 -3.24
C ILE A 273 -2.31 -5.76 -4.13
N MET A 274 -3.21 -6.71 -3.89
CA MET A 274 -4.38 -6.95 -4.74
C MET A 274 -5.38 -5.80 -4.66
N TYR A 275 -5.63 -5.28 -3.46
CA TYR A 275 -6.47 -4.08 -3.31
C TYR A 275 -5.85 -2.88 -4.01
N ARG A 276 -4.51 -2.69 -3.91
CA ARG A 276 -3.83 -1.58 -4.59
C ARG A 276 -3.94 -1.67 -6.11
N ILE A 277 -3.78 -2.87 -6.69
CA ILE A 277 -3.98 -3.10 -8.13
C ILE A 277 -5.41 -2.75 -8.52
N SER A 278 -6.41 -3.18 -7.75
CA SER A 278 -7.81 -2.85 -8.01
C SER A 278 -8.08 -1.35 -7.88
N TYR A 279 -7.50 -0.69 -6.88
CA TYR A 279 -7.68 0.74 -6.64
C TYR A 279 -7.08 1.59 -7.76
N ASP A 280 -5.87 1.25 -8.23
CA ASP A 280 -5.19 1.96 -9.31
C ASP A 280 -5.96 1.88 -10.64
N ARG A 281 -6.73 0.81 -10.87
CA ARG A 281 -7.62 0.69 -12.04
C ARG A 281 -8.64 1.82 -12.10
N ASP A 282 -9.29 2.07 -10.97
CA ASP A 282 -10.38 3.05 -10.87
C ASP A 282 -9.85 4.47 -10.63
N HIS A 283 -8.67 4.60 -10.01
CA HIS A 283 -8.04 5.85 -9.59
C HIS A 283 -6.58 5.95 -10.06
N PRO A 284 -6.33 5.98 -11.39
CA PRO A 284 -4.99 5.88 -11.93
C PRO A 284 -4.09 7.03 -11.48
N ASN A 285 -2.84 6.70 -11.13
CA ASN A 285 -1.79 7.61 -10.67
C ASN A 285 -1.93 8.16 -9.24
N GLU A 286 -3.02 7.90 -8.50
CA GLU A 286 -3.15 8.43 -7.14
C GLU A 286 -2.16 7.79 -6.16
N LEU A 287 -1.97 6.47 -6.25
CA LEU A 287 -0.97 5.74 -5.46
C LEU A 287 0.45 6.16 -5.80
N TRP A 288 0.74 6.34 -7.10
CA TRP A 288 2.04 6.84 -7.55
C TRP A 288 2.35 8.24 -7.02
N LYS A 289 1.42 9.20 -7.18
CA LYS A 289 1.59 10.59 -6.71
C LYS A 289 1.91 10.62 -5.23
N THR A 290 1.18 9.84 -4.44
CA THR A 290 1.31 9.81 -2.99
C THR A 290 2.67 9.26 -2.56
N LEU A 291 3.11 8.15 -3.15
CA LEU A 291 4.43 7.58 -2.90
C LEU A 291 5.57 8.54 -3.28
N VAL A 292 5.52 9.12 -4.48
CA VAL A 292 6.54 10.06 -4.97
C VAL A 292 6.60 11.34 -4.14
N ASN A 293 5.45 11.84 -3.67
CA ASN A 293 5.42 13.01 -2.79
C ASN A 293 6.09 12.72 -1.45
N ALA A 294 5.86 11.55 -0.85
CA ALA A 294 6.51 11.15 0.39
C ALA A 294 8.03 11.00 0.22
N ILE A 295 8.49 10.29 -0.82
CA ILE A 295 9.93 10.18 -1.13
C ILE A 295 10.57 11.57 -1.29
N ASN A 296 9.91 12.48 -2.03
CA ASN A 296 10.41 13.83 -2.22
C ASN A 296 10.45 14.67 -0.93
N ALA A 297 9.50 14.46 -0.02
CA ALA A 297 9.47 15.12 1.28
C ALA A 297 10.62 14.62 2.17
N GLU A 298 10.89 13.31 2.16
CA GLU A 298 12.02 12.72 2.89
C GLU A 298 13.38 13.18 2.35
N ILE A 299 13.54 13.28 1.02
CA ILE A 299 14.75 13.84 0.41
C ILE A 299 14.99 15.29 0.88
N LEU A 300 13.93 16.10 0.92
CA LEU A 300 14.04 17.48 1.38
C LEU A 300 14.44 17.55 2.86
N SER A 301 13.78 16.75 3.70
CA SER A 301 14.08 16.62 5.13
C SER A 301 15.52 16.18 5.40
N LEU A 302 16.04 15.21 4.63
CA LEU A 302 17.44 14.79 4.68
C LEU A 302 18.39 15.93 4.30
N GLY A 303 18.09 16.67 3.23
CA GLY A 303 18.88 17.82 2.79
C GLY A 303 18.94 18.92 3.85
N GLU A 304 17.81 19.24 4.48
CA GLU A 304 17.72 20.21 5.58
C GLU A 304 18.53 19.78 6.80
N LEU A 305 18.50 18.49 7.15
CA LEU A 305 19.21 17.97 8.32
C LEU A 305 20.72 17.87 8.11
N LEU A 306 21.15 17.40 6.95
CA LEU A 306 22.55 17.07 6.67
C LEU A 306 23.29 18.19 5.92
N GLY A 307 22.58 19.21 5.44
CA GLY A 307 23.18 20.39 4.83
C GLY A 307 23.60 20.19 3.37
N PHE A 308 22.82 19.44 2.58
CA PHE A 308 23.04 19.27 1.14
C PHE A 308 21.79 19.66 0.34
N VAL A 309 21.95 19.99 -0.94
CA VAL A 309 20.82 20.22 -1.86
C VAL A 309 20.51 18.95 -2.64
N ARG A 310 19.23 18.68 -2.91
CA ARG A 310 18.76 17.48 -3.64
C ARG A 310 19.46 17.21 -4.99
N GLN A 311 20.06 18.22 -5.62
CA GLN A 311 20.84 18.08 -6.85
C GLN A 311 22.19 17.36 -6.65
N GLU A 312 22.62 17.16 -5.40
CA GLU A 312 23.78 16.37 -5.02
C GLU A 312 23.50 14.86 -4.98
N ILE A 313 22.24 14.44 -5.22
CA ILE A 313 21.86 13.03 -5.42
C ILE A 313 21.88 12.72 -6.91
N TYR A 314 22.80 11.85 -7.33
CA TYR A 314 23.12 11.56 -8.74
C TYR A 314 22.57 10.21 -9.23
N GLU A 315 22.28 9.28 -8.32
CA GLU A 315 21.79 7.95 -8.67
C GLU A 315 20.80 7.44 -7.62
N ILE A 316 19.78 6.70 -8.08
CA ILE A 316 18.78 6.08 -7.22
C ILE A 316 18.63 4.62 -7.62
N VAL A 317 18.70 3.71 -6.65
CA VAL A 317 18.36 2.29 -6.82
C VAL A 317 17.07 2.00 -6.05
N VAL A 318 16.13 1.31 -6.68
CA VAL A 318 14.82 0.98 -6.12
C VAL A 318 14.64 -0.54 -6.11
N ALA A 319 14.50 -1.10 -4.92
CA ALA A 319 14.05 -2.46 -4.67
C ALA A 319 12.60 -2.48 -4.17
N GLY A 320 11.95 -3.63 -4.26
CA GLY A 320 10.57 -3.84 -3.85
C GLY A 320 9.87 -4.88 -4.71
N ASN A 321 8.75 -5.40 -4.23
CA ASN A 321 7.97 -6.37 -4.98
C ASN A 321 7.51 -5.80 -6.33
N ALA A 322 7.15 -6.68 -7.28
CA ALA A 322 6.84 -6.28 -8.65
C ALA A 322 5.79 -5.16 -8.73
N THR A 323 4.72 -5.23 -7.92
CA THR A 323 3.67 -4.20 -7.93
C THR A 323 4.18 -2.87 -7.38
N MET A 324 4.90 -2.86 -6.25
CA MET A 324 5.38 -1.61 -5.65
C MET A 324 6.39 -0.91 -6.55
N ARG A 325 7.33 -1.68 -7.13
CA ARG A 325 8.28 -1.19 -8.11
C ARG A 325 7.54 -0.62 -9.32
N ASP A 326 6.68 -1.40 -9.95
CA ASP A 326 6.00 -1.00 -11.19
C ASP A 326 5.07 0.21 -10.98
N LEU A 327 4.39 0.33 -9.83
CA LEU A 327 3.65 1.53 -9.44
C LEU A 327 4.55 2.78 -9.35
N LEU A 328 5.74 2.67 -8.74
CA LEU A 328 6.68 3.79 -8.65
C LEU A 328 7.15 4.24 -10.04
N PHE A 329 7.42 3.28 -10.94
CA PHE A 329 7.84 3.53 -12.32
C PHE A 329 6.69 3.91 -13.28
N ARG A 330 5.47 4.07 -12.76
CA ARG A 330 4.25 4.44 -13.50
C ARG A 330 3.89 3.45 -14.60
N LEU A 331 4.08 2.17 -14.32
CA LEU A 331 3.72 1.07 -15.21
C LEU A 331 2.33 0.54 -14.89
N ASP A 332 1.71 -0.10 -15.88
CA ASP A 332 0.45 -0.80 -15.67
C ASP A 332 0.66 -2.05 -14.82
N VAL A 333 -0.04 -2.14 -13.69
CA VAL A 333 0.04 -3.25 -12.74
C VAL A 333 -1.14 -4.20 -12.83
N GLN A 334 -2.09 -3.98 -13.74
CA GLN A 334 -3.33 -4.76 -13.83
C GLN A 334 -3.07 -6.23 -14.17
N GLY A 335 -2.09 -6.50 -15.04
CA GLY A 335 -1.68 -7.85 -15.41
C GLY A 335 -1.18 -8.69 -14.23
N ILE A 336 -0.63 -8.07 -13.18
CA ILE A 336 -0.13 -8.78 -11.99
C ILE A 336 -1.31 -9.36 -11.18
N GLY A 337 -2.46 -8.68 -11.16
CA GLY A 337 -3.64 -9.10 -10.40
C GLY A 337 -4.62 -9.99 -11.16
N GLN A 338 -4.37 -10.30 -12.44
CA GLN A 338 -5.27 -11.08 -13.29
C GLN A 338 -4.52 -12.19 -13.96
N LYS A 339 -5.11 -13.40 -14.03
CA LYS A 339 -4.52 -14.54 -14.73
C LYS A 339 -4.06 -14.10 -16.15
N PRO A 340 -2.78 -14.32 -16.53
CA PRO A 340 -1.81 -15.26 -15.95
C PRO A 340 -0.93 -14.74 -14.79
N TYR A 341 -1.26 -13.60 -14.18
CA TYR A 341 -0.57 -12.96 -13.05
C TYR A 341 0.85 -12.52 -13.40
N LYS A 342 0.96 -11.68 -14.43
CA LYS A 342 2.24 -11.24 -14.98
C LYS A 342 2.34 -9.74 -15.15
N SER A 343 3.50 -9.21 -14.82
CA SER A 343 3.89 -7.84 -15.11
C SER A 343 4.13 -7.72 -16.61
N THR A 344 3.77 -6.58 -17.17
CA THR A 344 4.10 -6.22 -18.55
C THR A 344 5.60 -6.35 -18.83
N ILE A 345 6.43 -6.04 -17.84
CA ILE A 345 7.89 -6.17 -17.91
C ILE A 345 8.35 -7.63 -17.94
N GLU A 346 7.66 -8.53 -17.23
CA GLU A 346 7.94 -9.96 -17.30
C GLU A 346 7.52 -10.52 -18.66
N ASP A 347 6.36 -10.16 -19.16
CA ASP A 347 5.87 -10.62 -20.46
C ASP A 347 6.77 -10.17 -21.62
N GLU A 348 7.18 -8.90 -21.64
CA GLU A 348 8.14 -8.37 -22.62
C GLU A 348 9.48 -9.14 -22.57
N TYR A 349 9.95 -9.48 -21.37
CA TYR A 349 11.19 -10.25 -21.20
C TYR A 349 11.05 -11.68 -21.73
N LEU A 350 9.96 -12.37 -21.38
CA LEU A 350 9.68 -13.73 -21.84
C LEU A 350 9.43 -13.81 -23.36
N ALA A 351 8.90 -12.73 -23.95
CA ALA A 351 8.74 -12.59 -25.40
C ALA A 351 10.06 -12.25 -26.13
N GLY A 352 11.14 -11.95 -25.40
CA GLY A 352 12.41 -11.53 -25.99
C GLY A 352 12.42 -10.10 -26.52
N GLU A 353 11.45 -9.28 -26.12
CA GLU A 353 11.32 -7.87 -26.51
C GLU A 353 12.26 -6.96 -25.69
N ARG A 354 12.77 -7.46 -24.57
CA ARG A 354 13.78 -6.81 -23.71
C ARG A 354 14.78 -7.82 -23.15
N GLU A 355 15.99 -7.32 -22.89
CA GLU A 355 17.09 -8.14 -22.36
C GLU A 355 17.02 -8.39 -20.85
N THR A 356 16.33 -7.52 -20.11
CA THR A 356 16.24 -7.58 -18.65
C THR A 356 14.90 -7.08 -18.13
N THR A 357 14.46 -7.62 -17.00
CA THR A 357 13.32 -7.10 -16.23
C THR A 357 13.71 -5.91 -15.35
N GLY A 358 14.99 -5.52 -15.30
CA GLY A 358 15.46 -4.29 -14.68
C GLY A 358 15.00 -3.05 -15.47
N ILE A 359 14.80 -1.94 -14.78
CA ILE A 359 14.21 -0.74 -15.38
C ILE A 359 15.12 0.45 -15.13
N TYR A 360 15.51 1.15 -16.20
CA TYR A 360 16.20 2.44 -16.10
C TYR A 360 15.26 3.56 -16.57
N GLN A 361 15.04 4.55 -15.72
CA GLN A 361 14.31 5.76 -16.08
C GLN A 361 15.00 7.01 -15.52
N SER A 362 14.77 8.17 -16.14
CA SER A 362 15.24 9.42 -15.55
C SER A 362 14.43 9.76 -14.29
N SER A 363 15.08 10.38 -13.31
CA SER A 363 14.43 10.85 -12.07
C SER A 363 13.18 11.69 -12.35
N ARG A 364 13.23 12.53 -13.39
CA ARG A 364 12.10 13.34 -13.86
C ARG A 364 10.89 12.53 -14.33
N ARG A 365 11.11 11.39 -15.01
CA ARG A 365 10.01 10.54 -15.51
C ARG A 365 9.33 9.78 -14.37
N VAL A 366 10.13 9.32 -13.40
CA VAL A 366 9.64 8.70 -12.15
C VAL A 366 8.95 9.73 -11.25
N GLY A 367 9.38 11.00 -11.30
CA GLY A 367 8.83 12.10 -10.49
C GLY A 367 9.64 12.41 -9.23
N ILE A 368 10.79 11.76 -9.04
CA ILE A 368 11.69 12.00 -7.91
C ILE A 368 12.57 13.23 -8.22
N ARG A 369 12.60 14.18 -7.30
CA ARG A 369 13.23 15.50 -7.46
C ARG A 369 14.64 15.48 -6.90
N VAL A 370 15.58 15.02 -7.71
CA VAL A 370 17.02 15.01 -7.41
C VAL A 370 17.79 15.73 -8.51
N ASN A 371 19.06 15.38 -8.78
CA ASN A 371 19.76 15.90 -9.93
C ASN A 371 18.95 15.66 -11.22
N PRO A 372 18.78 16.68 -12.09
CA PRO A 372 18.07 16.54 -13.35
C PRO A 372 18.54 15.43 -14.29
N LYS A 373 19.82 15.05 -14.19
CA LYS A 373 20.45 13.98 -14.98
C LYS A 373 20.57 12.67 -14.20
N ALA A 374 20.06 12.60 -12.97
CA ALA A 374 20.07 11.35 -12.21
C ALA A 374 19.22 10.27 -12.89
N LYS A 375 19.75 9.06 -12.90
CA LYS A 375 19.04 7.84 -13.31
C LYS A 375 18.45 7.16 -12.08
N VAL A 376 17.29 6.54 -12.28
CA VAL A 376 16.62 5.67 -11.31
C VAL A 376 16.63 4.27 -11.89
N TYR A 377 17.28 3.35 -11.18
CA TYR A 377 17.35 1.95 -11.52
C TYR A 377 16.39 1.15 -10.64
N GLY A 378 15.42 0.49 -11.26
CA GLY A 378 14.55 -0.49 -10.61
C GLY A 378 15.16 -1.87 -10.74
N VAL A 379 15.45 -2.51 -9.61
CA VAL A 379 16.04 -3.84 -9.54
C VAL A 379 15.17 -4.85 -10.32
N PRO A 380 15.77 -5.80 -11.07
CA PRO A 380 15.04 -6.78 -11.86
C PRO A 380 14.08 -7.61 -11.00
N ILE A 381 12.87 -7.84 -11.53
CA ILE A 381 11.94 -8.81 -10.95
C ILE A 381 12.28 -10.21 -11.48
N ILE A 382 12.17 -11.23 -10.63
CA ILE A 382 12.39 -12.63 -11.00
C ILE A 382 11.13 -13.19 -11.63
N ALA A 383 9.98 -12.90 -11.03
CA ALA A 383 8.64 -13.18 -11.52
C ALA A 383 7.64 -12.20 -10.88
N SER A 384 6.40 -12.16 -11.35
CA SER A 384 5.40 -11.22 -10.85
C SER A 384 5.12 -11.25 -9.35
N HIS A 385 5.31 -12.42 -8.71
CA HIS A 385 5.18 -12.58 -7.26
C HIS A 385 6.53 -12.71 -6.54
N VAL A 386 7.65 -12.57 -7.24
CA VAL A 386 9.00 -12.61 -6.69
C VAL A 386 9.77 -11.41 -7.25
N GLY A 387 9.79 -10.33 -6.47
CA GLY A 387 10.14 -9.02 -6.98
C GLY A 387 11.63 -8.67 -6.97
N GLY A 388 11.88 -7.36 -7.05
CA GLY A 388 13.24 -6.80 -7.00
C GLY A 388 13.80 -6.74 -5.59
N ASP A 389 12.95 -6.78 -4.57
CA ASP A 389 13.32 -7.04 -3.16
C ASP A 389 14.08 -8.37 -3.03
N VAL A 390 13.51 -9.47 -3.50
CA VAL A 390 14.19 -10.78 -3.47
C VAL A 390 15.46 -10.76 -4.31
N ALA A 391 15.45 -10.11 -5.48
CA ALA A 391 16.68 -9.97 -6.27
C ALA A 391 17.78 -9.20 -5.54
N ALA A 392 17.42 -8.20 -4.72
CA ALA A 392 18.36 -7.48 -3.87
C ALA A 392 18.93 -8.39 -2.76
N ASP A 393 18.12 -9.27 -2.15
CA ASP A 393 18.60 -10.27 -1.19
C ASP A 393 19.62 -11.22 -1.82
N LEU A 394 19.33 -11.70 -3.02
CA LEU A 394 20.24 -12.59 -3.75
C LEU A 394 21.58 -11.92 -4.06
N ALA A 395 21.55 -10.62 -4.39
CA ALA A 395 22.75 -9.83 -4.63
C ALA A 395 23.53 -9.59 -3.32
N ALA A 396 22.84 -9.25 -2.22
CA ALA A 396 23.45 -9.01 -0.91
C ALA A 396 24.15 -10.26 -0.36
N LEU A 397 23.56 -11.44 -0.58
CA LEU A 397 24.12 -12.73 -0.15
C LEU A 397 25.11 -13.32 -1.16
N ASP A 398 25.24 -12.71 -2.34
CA ASP A 398 26.04 -13.22 -3.48
C ASP A 398 25.69 -14.69 -3.76
N MET A 399 24.39 -15.01 -3.69
CA MET A 399 23.90 -16.40 -3.62
C MET A 399 24.26 -17.20 -4.88
N GLY A 400 24.34 -16.51 -6.03
CA GLY A 400 24.78 -17.09 -7.31
C GLY A 400 26.27 -17.45 -7.37
N ARG A 401 27.07 -17.16 -6.34
CA ARG A 401 28.48 -17.57 -6.22
C ARG A 401 28.74 -18.56 -5.09
N GLN A 402 27.71 -18.95 -4.34
CA GLN A 402 27.85 -19.89 -3.24
C GLN A 402 27.99 -21.32 -3.76
N ASP A 403 28.94 -22.08 -3.23
CA ASP A 403 29.07 -23.52 -3.53
C ASP A 403 28.03 -24.34 -2.75
N GLU A 404 27.78 -23.96 -1.50
CA GLU A 404 26.82 -24.63 -0.61
C GLU A 404 25.38 -24.28 -0.95
N ILE A 405 24.45 -25.19 -0.62
CA ILE A 405 23.02 -24.93 -0.73
C ILE A 405 22.61 -23.98 0.40
N VAL A 406 22.20 -22.78 0.02
CA VAL A 406 21.70 -21.74 0.94
C VAL A 406 20.19 -21.64 0.77
N MET A 407 19.51 -21.34 1.87
CA MET A 407 18.09 -20.99 1.87
C MET A 407 17.92 -19.58 2.42
N VAL A 408 17.25 -18.74 1.66
CA VAL A 408 16.84 -17.38 2.02
C VAL A 408 15.34 -17.40 2.23
N VAL A 409 14.90 -16.80 3.33
CA VAL A 409 13.48 -16.66 3.66
C VAL A 409 13.25 -15.19 3.97
N ASP A 410 12.61 -14.47 3.06
CA ASP A 410 12.11 -13.13 3.29
C ASP A 410 10.70 -13.23 3.86
N VAL A 411 10.48 -12.64 5.03
CA VAL A 411 9.24 -12.75 5.79
C VAL A 411 8.60 -11.36 5.88
N GLY A 412 7.64 -11.12 5.01
CA GLY A 412 6.75 -9.96 5.09
C GLY A 412 5.29 -10.36 4.90
N THR A 413 4.49 -9.44 4.36
CA THR A 413 3.09 -9.66 3.97
C THR A 413 2.96 -10.87 3.03
N ASN A 414 3.92 -11.02 2.13
CA ASN A 414 4.21 -12.27 1.44
C ASN A 414 5.48 -12.87 2.03
N THR A 415 5.61 -14.19 1.95
CA THR A 415 6.84 -14.88 2.30
C THR A 415 7.46 -15.45 1.05
N GLU A 416 8.65 -14.96 0.73
CA GLU A 416 9.45 -15.39 -0.39
C GLU A 416 10.56 -16.31 0.12
N VAL A 417 10.72 -17.46 -0.54
CA VAL A 417 11.76 -18.44 -0.21
C VAL A 417 12.61 -18.68 -1.44
N VAL A 418 13.92 -18.52 -1.30
CA VAL A 418 14.89 -18.92 -2.33
C VAL A 418 15.80 -20.02 -1.79
N LEU A 419 15.95 -21.10 -2.55
CA LEU A 419 16.80 -22.24 -2.21
C LEU A 419 17.75 -22.53 -3.38
N GLY A 420 19.04 -22.67 -3.09
CA GLY A 420 20.00 -23.09 -4.10
C GLY A 420 21.41 -22.62 -3.87
N ASN A 421 22.20 -22.64 -4.94
CA ASN A 421 23.61 -22.30 -4.99
C ASN A 421 23.96 -21.73 -6.38
N LYS A 422 25.26 -21.61 -6.70
CA LYS A 422 25.76 -21.13 -8.00
C LYS A 422 25.27 -21.91 -9.22
N ASP A 423 24.92 -23.19 -9.06
CA ASP A 423 24.51 -24.05 -10.17
C ASP A 423 23.03 -23.88 -10.49
N ARG A 424 22.20 -23.67 -9.46
CA ARG A 424 20.76 -23.50 -9.61
C ARG A 424 20.15 -22.79 -8.40
N LEU A 425 19.27 -21.84 -8.69
CA LEU A 425 18.39 -21.19 -7.72
C LEU A 425 16.93 -21.55 -8.02
N MET A 426 16.15 -21.78 -6.97
CA MET A 426 14.70 -22.03 -7.03
C MET A 426 14.02 -21.06 -6.07
N THR A 427 12.94 -20.43 -6.52
CA THR A 427 12.18 -19.46 -5.72
C THR A 427 10.70 -19.82 -5.67
N ALA A 428 10.04 -19.47 -4.57
CA ALA A 428 8.60 -19.52 -4.41
C ALA A 428 8.14 -18.33 -3.55
N SER A 429 6.93 -17.83 -3.81
CA SER A 429 6.25 -16.87 -2.95
C SER A 429 4.95 -17.49 -2.41
N CYS A 430 4.65 -17.20 -1.15
CA CYS A 430 3.47 -17.69 -0.44
C CYS A 430 2.77 -16.51 0.25
N PRO A 431 1.44 -16.36 0.11
CA PRO A 431 0.69 -15.40 0.90
C PRO A 431 0.70 -15.84 2.38
N ALA A 432 1.45 -15.13 3.22
CA ALA A 432 1.53 -15.39 4.66
C ALA A 432 0.58 -14.50 5.47
N GLY A 433 0.25 -13.32 4.94
CA GLY A 433 -0.51 -12.29 5.64
C GLY A 433 0.34 -11.51 6.65
N PRO A 434 -0.15 -10.38 7.17
CA PRO A 434 0.66 -9.43 7.93
C PRO A 434 0.90 -9.83 9.39
N ALA A 435 0.79 -11.12 9.76
CA ALA A 435 0.85 -11.57 11.15
C ALA A 435 2.18 -11.17 11.83
N PHE A 436 3.31 -11.36 11.15
CA PHE A 436 4.63 -10.95 11.66
C PHE A 436 4.84 -9.42 11.67
N GLU A 437 4.03 -8.68 10.90
CA GLU A 437 3.97 -7.22 10.94
C GLU A 437 3.00 -6.72 12.02
N GLY A 438 2.38 -7.61 12.80
CA GLY A 438 1.41 -7.31 13.85
C GLY A 438 -0.05 -7.25 13.39
N GLY A 439 -0.32 -7.45 12.10
CA GLY A 439 -1.67 -7.46 11.54
C GLY A 439 -2.48 -8.70 11.95
N GLY A 440 -3.75 -8.52 12.29
CA GLY A 440 -4.65 -9.62 12.66
C GLY A 440 -4.39 -10.26 14.03
N ILE A 441 -3.47 -9.72 14.83
CA ILE A 441 -3.14 -10.19 16.18
C ILE A 441 -3.69 -9.19 17.21
N LYS A 442 -4.40 -9.67 18.24
CA LYS A 442 -5.10 -8.84 19.23
C LYS A 442 -4.24 -7.73 19.87
N PHE A 443 -2.98 -8.05 20.16
CA PHE A 443 -1.99 -7.13 20.70
C PHE A 443 -0.77 -7.00 19.77
N GLY A 444 -0.91 -7.37 18.50
CA GLY A 444 0.14 -7.25 17.52
C GLY A 444 0.40 -5.79 17.20
N MET A 445 1.67 -5.44 17.07
CA MET A 445 2.09 -4.14 16.57
C MET A 445 3.41 -4.31 15.80
N PRO A 446 3.68 -3.46 14.80
CA PRO A 446 4.98 -3.44 14.16
C PRO A 446 6.08 -3.06 15.15
N GLY A 447 7.34 -3.28 14.76
CA GLY A 447 8.53 -2.96 15.56
C GLY A 447 8.67 -1.46 15.81
N TYR A 448 7.93 -0.95 16.79
CA TYR A 448 7.94 0.44 17.24
C TYR A 448 8.41 0.53 18.69
N ASP A 449 8.69 1.73 19.16
CA ASP A 449 8.91 1.94 20.60
C ASP A 449 7.71 1.44 21.41
N GLY A 450 7.99 0.55 22.37
CA GLY A 450 6.98 -0.13 23.19
C GLY A 450 6.54 -1.50 22.70
N ALA A 451 6.97 -1.95 21.50
CA ALA A 451 6.81 -3.34 21.08
C ALA A 451 7.64 -4.28 21.98
N ILE A 452 7.08 -5.45 22.29
CA ILE A 452 7.69 -6.48 23.16
C ILE A 452 8.63 -7.36 22.34
#